data_AF-A0A542KH38-F1
#
_entry.id   AF-A0A542KH38-F1
#
_cell.length_a   1.000
_cell.length_b   1.000
_cell.length_c   1.000
_cell.angle_alpha   90.00
_cell.angle_beta   90.00
_cell.angle_gamma   90.00
#
_symmetry.space_group_name_H-M   'P 1'
#
loop_
_entity.id
_entity.type
_entity.pdbx_description
1 polymer ?
#
loop_
_entity_poly.entity_id
_entity_poly.type
_entity_poly.pdbx_seq_one_letter_code
_entity_poly.pdbx_strand_id
1 'polypeptide(L)'
;MQLPEDQMRAGHIPAEIYRQLPDGTDVHKVVIVQEAPRSYKGPIVLALVITAGAVTVLLVLAFVVQVIAAAAVGVLSASGGISYTLHHGKHKELSRAGTLRRSRPPRTKRARPVRSAHRYRK
;
A
#
# COMPACT_ATOMS: atom_id res chain seq x y z
N MET A 1 -19.50 37.48 27.63
CA MET A 1 -18.47 37.33 28.69
C MET A 1 -17.39 38.35 28.38
N GLN A 2 -17.27 39.42 29.17
CA GLN A 2 -16.22 40.43 29.00
C GLN A 2 -14.87 39.77 29.28
N LEU A 3 -13.93 39.91 28.35
CA LEU A 3 -12.63 39.27 28.49
C LEU A 3 -11.81 40.00 29.59
N PRO A 4 -11.01 39.27 30.39
CA PRO A 4 -10.16 39.85 31.44
C PRO A 4 -9.25 40.98 30.92
N GLU A 5 -8.80 40.86 29.68
CA GLU A 5 -7.98 41.83 28.95
C GLU A 5 -8.65 43.22 28.78
N ASP A 6 -9.98 43.30 28.66
CA ASP A 6 -10.68 44.58 28.58
C ASP A 6 -10.76 45.27 29.95
N GLN A 7 -10.83 44.49 31.04
CA GLN A 7 -10.83 45.02 32.41
C GLN A 7 -9.44 45.53 32.82
N MET A 8 -8.37 44.86 32.37
CA MET A 8 -7.00 45.34 32.58
C MET A 8 -6.68 46.59 31.74
N ARG A 9 -7.19 46.69 30.49
CA ARG A 9 -7.10 47.91 29.69
C ARG A 9 -7.90 49.08 30.28
N ALA A 10 -8.95 48.80 31.03
CA ALA A 10 -9.73 49.79 31.78
C ALA A 10 -9.04 50.25 33.09
N GLY A 11 -7.80 49.82 33.35
CA GLY A 11 -7.06 50.20 34.56
C GLY A 11 -7.56 49.49 35.82
N HIS A 12 -8.40 48.46 35.69
CA HIS A 12 -8.88 47.69 36.82
C HIS A 12 -7.83 46.64 37.21
N ILE A 13 -7.04 46.94 38.23
CA ILE A 13 -6.09 45.99 38.82
C ILE A 13 -6.90 45.01 39.69
N PRO A 14 -6.85 43.69 39.44
CA PRO A 14 -7.59 42.71 40.22
C PRO A 14 -7.25 42.83 41.71
N ALA A 15 -8.26 42.80 42.57
CA ALA A 15 -8.13 42.85 44.03
C ALA A 15 -7.17 41.79 44.60
N GLU A 16 -7.02 40.67 43.89
CA GLU A 16 -6.14 39.57 44.26
C GLU A 16 -4.65 39.92 44.12
N ILE A 17 -4.28 40.84 43.21
CA ILE A 17 -2.89 41.31 43.07
C ILE A 17 -2.52 42.19 44.27
N TYR A 18 -3.44 43.05 44.73
CA TYR A 18 -3.22 43.88 45.92
C TYR A 18 -2.93 43.06 47.19
N ARG A 19 -3.43 41.82 47.29
CA ARG A 19 -3.14 40.91 48.41
C ARG A 19 -1.75 40.27 48.34
N GLN A 20 -1.11 40.28 47.18
CA GLN A 20 0.23 39.74 46.96
C GLN A 20 1.31 40.81 47.06
N LEU A 21 0.94 42.09 47.23
CA LEU A 21 1.88 43.17 47.48
C LEU A 21 2.37 43.12 48.94
N PRO A 22 3.69 43.26 49.19
CA PRO A 22 4.21 43.41 50.54
C PRO A 22 3.62 44.63 51.25
N ASP A 23 3.35 44.50 52.56
CA ASP A 23 2.84 45.60 53.38
C ASP A 23 3.78 46.82 53.32
N GLY A 24 3.19 48.00 53.10
CA GLY A 24 3.94 49.26 52.93
C GLY A 24 4.35 49.60 51.50
N THR A 25 3.98 48.78 50.51
CA THR A 25 4.21 49.08 49.09
C THR A 25 3.20 50.14 48.59
N ASP A 26 3.70 51.28 48.11
CA ASP A 26 2.87 52.32 47.49
C ASP A 26 2.28 51.83 46.16
N VAL A 27 0.96 51.58 46.17
CA VAL A 27 0.18 51.10 45.03
C VAL A 27 0.23 52.01 43.82
N HIS A 28 0.54 53.30 43.99
CA HIS A 28 0.70 54.25 42.89
C HIS A 28 2.06 54.14 42.19
N LYS A 29 2.98 53.34 42.75
CA LYS A 29 4.36 53.22 42.28
C LYS A 29 4.76 51.80 41.85
N VAL A 30 3.78 50.89 41.75
CA VAL A 30 4.03 49.50 41.37
C VAL A 30 3.91 49.32 39.86
N VAL A 31 4.97 48.78 39.25
CA VAL A 31 4.97 48.36 37.85
C VAL A 31 4.64 46.87 37.81
N ILE A 32 3.40 46.53 37.42
CA ILE A 32 2.98 45.14 37.24
C ILE A 32 3.46 44.69 35.86
N VAL A 33 4.54 43.91 35.82
CA VAL A 33 5.03 43.31 34.58
C VAL A 33 4.19 42.07 34.30
N GLN A 34 3.28 42.17 33.33
CA GLN A 34 2.56 41.00 32.84
C GLN A 34 3.50 40.18 31.94
N GLU A 35 3.84 38.96 32.34
CA GLU A 35 4.44 38.00 31.42
C GLU A 35 3.48 37.79 30.23
N ALA A 36 3.97 37.96 29.01
CA ALA A 36 3.17 37.70 27.82
C ALA A 36 2.65 36.25 27.85
N PRO A 37 1.38 36.00 27.51
CA PRO A 37 0.80 34.66 27.55
C PRO A 37 1.65 33.71 26.69
N ARG A 38 2.23 32.67 27.30
CA ARG A 38 2.98 31.64 26.56
C ARG A 38 2.03 30.95 25.58
N SER A 39 2.20 31.22 24.29
CA SER A 39 1.36 30.65 23.24
C SER A 39 1.95 29.35 22.71
N TYR A 40 1.30 28.23 23.02
CA TYR A 40 1.69 26.89 22.55
C TYR A 40 1.12 26.54 21.16
N LYS A 41 0.27 27.39 20.58
CA LYS A 41 -0.36 27.13 19.28
C LYS A 41 0.68 26.99 18.16
N GLY A 42 1.70 27.85 18.15
CA GLY A 42 2.77 27.81 17.15
C GLY A 42 3.53 26.46 17.16
N PRO A 43 4.11 26.05 18.30
CA PRO A 43 4.79 24.77 18.43
C PRO A 43 3.92 23.55 18.08
N ILE A 44 2.65 23.54 18.49
CA ILE A 44 1.73 22.42 18.21
C ILE A 44 1.45 22.31 16.71
N VAL A 45 1.13 23.43 16.04
CA VAL A 45 0.87 23.44 14.60
C VAL A 45 2.13 23.02 13.83
N LEU A 46 3.31 23.49 14.25
CA LEU A 46 4.57 23.10 13.63
C LEU A 46 4.80 21.59 13.71
N ALA A 47 4.58 20.98 14.88
CA ALA A 47 4.73 19.54 15.06
C ALA A 47 3.75 18.75 14.16
N LEU A 48 2.49 19.19 14.07
CA LEU A 48 1.49 18.57 13.19
C LEU A 48 1.87 18.67 11.71
N VAL A 49 2.38 19.82 11.26
CA VAL A 49 2.81 20.02 9.87
C VAL A 49 4.01 19.13 9.55
N ILE A 50 5.01 19.05 10.43
CA ILE A 50 6.20 18.21 10.23
C ILE A 50 5.81 16.74 10.16
N THR A 51 4.99 16.27 11.09
CA THR A 51 4.56 14.86 11.13
C THR A 51 3.71 14.49 9.91
N ALA A 52 2.72 15.31 9.55
CA ALA A 52 1.91 15.07 8.36
C ALA A 52 2.75 15.12 7.07
N GLY A 53 3.68 16.08 6.97
CA GLY A 53 4.60 16.19 5.84
C GLY A 53 5.50 14.97 5.71
N ALA A 54 6.11 14.51 6.81
CA ALA A 54 6.95 13.33 6.84
C ALA A 54 6.19 12.07 6.38
N VAL A 55 4.98 11.84 6.91
CA VAL A 55 4.12 10.72 6.50
C VAL A 55 3.80 10.80 5.01
N THR A 56 3.46 11.99 4.51
CA THR A 56 3.15 12.19 3.09
C THR A 56 4.34 11.84 2.19
N VAL A 57 5.55 12.28 2.56
CA VAL A 57 6.77 11.96 1.82
C VAL A 57 7.03 10.45 1.79
N LEU A 58 6.85 9.77 2.93
CA LEU A 58 6.99 8.31 2.99
C LEU A 58 5.98 7.58 2.11
N LEU A 59 4.73 8.03 2.08
CA LEU A 59 3.70 7.45 1.21
C LEU A 59 4.01 7.65 -0.27
N VAL A 60 4.48 8.84 -0.66
CA VAL A 60 4.91 9.10 -2.03
C VAL A 60 6.07 8.19 -2.42
N LEU A 61 7.06 8.02 -1.54
CA LEU A 61 8.19 7.14 -1.79
C LEU A 61 7.74 5.68 -1.95
N ALA A 62 6.88 5.19 -1.05
CA ALA A 62 6.31 3.86 -1.12
C ALA A 62 5.52 3.64 -2.42
N PHE A 63 4.72 4.63 -2.83
CA PHE A 63 3.97 4.59 -4.07
C PHE A 63 4.88 4.49 -5.30
N VAL A 64 5.95 5.30 -5.36
CA VAL A 64 6.93 5.24 -6.46
C VAL A 64 7.58 3.85 -6.55
N VAL A 65 7.98 3.28 -5.40
CA VAL A 65 8.55 1.93 -5.34
C VAL A 65 7.54 0.88 -5.83
N GLN A 66 6.28 0.98 -5.42
CA GLN A 66 5.21 0.09 -5.89
C GLN A 66 5.02 0.18 -7.40
N VAL A 67 5.01 1.39 -7.97
CA VAL A 67 4.88 1.59 -9.42
C VAL A 67 6.03 0.94 -10.17
N ILE A 68 7.27 1.12 -9.70
CA ILE A 68 8.45 0.50 -10.31
C ILE A 68 8.38 -1.03 -10.21
N ALA A 69 8.03 -1.56 -9.04
CA ALA A 69 7.89 -3.01 -8.83
C ALA A 69 6.77 -3.60 -9.71
N ALA A 70 5.61 -2.95 -9.78
CA ALA A 70 4.50 -3.37 -10.61
C ALA A 70 4.84 -3.31 -12.10
N ALA A 71 5.57 -2.28 -12.54
CA ALA A 71 6.05 -2.17 -13.91
C ALA A 71 7.02 -3.32 -14.26
N ALA A 72 7.98 -3.62 -13.39
CA ALA A 72 8.91 -4.73 -13.58
C ALA A 72 8.17 -6.08 -13.66
N VAL A 73 7.25 -6.34 -12.73
CA VAL A 73 6.42 -7.55 -12.74
C VAL A 73 5.55 -7.62 -14.00
N GLY A 74 4.96 -6.51 -14.43
CA GLY A 74 4.17 -6.44 -15.66
C GLY A 74 4.98 -6.79 -16.91
N VAL A 75 6.19 -6.23 -17.04
CA VAL A 75 7.09 -6.53 -18.16
C VAL A 75 7.56 -7.98 -18.13
N LEU A 76 7.97 -8.50 -16.97
CA LEU A 76 8.37 -9.91 -16.79
C LEU A 76 7.22 -10.87 -17.02
N SER A 77 5.99 -10.52 -16.61
CA SER A 77 4.80 -11.33 -16.86
C SER A 77 4.45 -11.37 -18.35
N ALA A 78 4.53 -10.23 -19.04
CA ALA A 78 4.30 -10.16 -20.48
C ALA A 78 5.37 -10.95 -21.26
N SER A 79 6.65 -10.72 -20.97
CA SER A 79 7.76 -11.40 -21.66
C SER A 79 7.91 -12.88 -21.28
N GLY A 80 7.72 -13.21 -20.01
CA GLY A 80 7.73 -14.58 -19.48
C GLY A 80 6.52 -15.39 -19.94
N GLY A 81 5.32 -14.79 -20.00
CA GLY A 81 4.12 -15.40 -20.58
C GLY A 81 4.27 -15.68 -22.09
N ILE A 82 4.91 -14.77 -22.84
CA ILE A 82 5.24 -14.98 -24.25
C ILE A 82 6.29 -16.11 -24.41
N SER A 83 7.34 -16.14 -23.57
CA SER A 83 8.33 -17.23 -23.61
C SER A 83 7.73 -18.59 -23.23
N TYR A 84 6.84 -18.64 -22.23
CA TYR A 84 6.23 -19.89 -21.79
C TYR A 84 5.25 -20.46 -22.84
N THR A 85 4.48 -19.58 -23.50
CA THR A 85 3.59 -19.97 -24.61
C THR A 85 4.36 -20.41 -25.85
N LEU A 86 5.49 -19.77 -26.18
CA LEU A 86 6.37 -20.18 -27.28
C LEU A 86 7.03 -21.54 -27.02
N HIS A 87 7.43 -21.83 -25.77
CA HIS A 87 8.06 -23.11 -25.43
C HIS A 87 7.06 -24.29 -25.44
N HIS A 88 5.80 -24.05 -25.06
CA HIS A 88 4.75 -25.08 -25.09
C HIS A 88 4.07 -25.23 -26.47
N GLY A 89 4.04 -24.18 -27.28
CA GLY A 89 3.55 -24.23 -28.66
C GLY A 89 4.36 -25.20 -29.52
N LYS A 90 5.70 -25.15 -29.39
CA LYS A 90 6.61 -26.06 -30.11
C LYS A 90 6.42 -27.51 -29.69
N HIS A 91 6.21 -27.79 -28.40
CA HIS A 91 6.04 -29.17 -27.93
C HIS A 91 4.71 -29.80 -28.38
N LYS A 92 3.63 -29.01 -28.45
CA LYS A 92 2.34 -29.47 -28.99
C LYS A 92 2.38 -29.66 -30.51
N GLU A 93 3.08 -28.78 -31.23
CA GLU A 93 3.24 -28.89 -32.69
C GLU A 93 4.15 -30.07 -33.07
N LEU A 94 5.23 -30.32 -32.33
CA LEU A 94 6.06 -31.53 -32.48
C LEU A 94 5.31 -32.81 -32.10
N SER A 95 4.46 -32.80 -31.07
CA SER A 95 3.59 -33.95 -30.76
C SER A 95 2.50 -34.18 -31.81
N ARG A 96 1.98 -33.14 -32.48
CA ARG A 96 1.05 -33.29 -33.62
C ARG A 96 1.76 -33.69 -34.92
N ALA A 97 2.96 -33.17 -35.18
CA ALA A 97 3.79 -33.55 -36.32
C ALA A 97 4.34 -34.99 -36.20
N GLY A 98 4.61 -35.45 -34.98
CA GLY A 98 5.01 -36.84 -34.70
C GLY A 98 3.87 -37.86 -34.75
N THR A 99 2.60 -37.43 -34.67
CA THR A 99 1.44 -38.33 -34.71
C THR A 99 0.84 -38.50 -36.11
N LEU A 100 1.10 -37.58 -37.04
CA LEU A 100 0.66 -37.70 -38.44
C LEU A 100 1.50 -38.68 -39.28
N ARG A 101 2.62 -39.21 -38.75
CA ARG A 101 3.51 -40.15 -39.46
C ARG A 101 3.57 -41.56 -38.84
N ARG A 102 2.52 -41.96 -38.11
CA ARG A 102 2.29 -43.37 -37.72
C ARG A 102 0.98 -43.89 -38.30
N SER A 103 0.81 -43.67 -39.59
CA SER A 103 -0.09 -44.49 -40.41
C SER A 103 0.44 -45.93 -40.47
N ARG A 104 -0.39 -46.87 -39.97
CA ARG A 104 -0.38 -48.33 -40.17
C ARG A 104 0.70 -49.15 -39.46
N PRO A 105 0.33 -49.96 -38.44
CA PRO A 105 1.01 -51.23 -38.23
C PRO A 105 0.74 -52.18 -39.41
N PRO A 106 1.70 -53.04 -39.82
CA PRO A 106 1.47 -54.02 -40.86
C PRO A 106 0.40 -55.00 -40.37
N ARG A 107 -0.71 -55.06 -41.11
CA ARG A 107 -1.78 -56.04 -40.92
C ARG A 107 -1.23 -57.41 -41.30
N THR A 108 -0.64 -58.11 -40.34
CA THR A 108 -0.28 -59.53 -40.46
C THR A 108 -1.55 -60.30 -40.81
N LYS A 109 -1.59 -60.86 -42.01
CA LYS A 109 -2.64 -61.78 -42.46
C LYS A 109 -2.56 -63.04 -41.59
N ARG A 110 -3.37 -63.10 -40.52
CA ARG A 110 -3.66 -64.38 -39.87
C ARG A 110 -4.51 -65.20 -40.83
N ALA A 111 -4.00 -66.38 -41.17
CA ALA A 111 -4.67 -67.37 -41.99
C ALA A 111 -6.01 -67.77 -41.37
N ARG A 112 -7.02 -67.91 -42.23
CA ARG A 112 -8.35 -68.44 -41.93
C ARG A 112 -8.21 -69.83 -41.28
N PRO A 113 -8.88 -70.13 -40.16
CA PRO A 113 -9.21 -71.51 -39.84
C PRO A 113 -10.29 -71.97 -40.82
N VAL A 114 -9.97 -73.01 -41.58
CA VAL A 114 -10.89 -73.72 -42.47
C VAL A 114 -11.95 -74.39 -41.60
N ARG A 115 -13.19 -74.02 -41.86
CA ARG A 115 -14.41 -74.55 -41.27
C ARG A 115 -14.69 -75.92 -41.92
N SER A 116 -14.24 -77.00 -41.28
CA SER A 116 -14.69 -78.38 -41.56
C SER A 116 -15.63 -78.79 -40.44
N ALA A 117 -16.94 -78.55 -40.60
CA ALA A 117 -17.89 -79.49 -41.20
C ALA A 117 -18.29 -80.60 -40.21
N HIS A 118 -19.39 -80.28 -39.53
CA HIS A 118 -20.34 -81.15 -38.86
C HIS A 118 -20.75 -82.34 -39.74
N ARG A 119 -20.62 -83.58 -39.24
CA ARG A 119 -21.42 -84.79 -39.60
C ARG A 119 -21.12 -85.89 -38.57
N TYR A 120 -21.98 -86.12 -37.57
CA TYR A 120 -23.07 -87.11 -37.54
C TYR A 120 -22.67 -88.54 -38.01
N ARG A 121 -22.55 -89.46 -37.03
CA ARG A 121 -22.85 -90.90 -37.13
C ARG A 121 -22.98 -91.43 -35.70
N LYS A 122 -24.22 -91.57 -35.23
CA LYS A 122 -24.97 -92.82 -35.02
C LYS A 122 -24.36 -93.70 -33.93
#